data_AF-A0A7C5P516-F1
#
_entry.id   AF-A0A7C5P516-F1
#
_cell.length_a   1.000
_cell.length_b   1.000
_cell.length_c   1.000
_cell.angle_alpha   90.00
_cell.angle_beta   90.00
_cell.angle_gamma   90.00
#
_symmetry.space_group_name_H-M   'P 1'
#
loop_
_entity.id
_entity.type
_entity.pdbx_description
1 polymer ?
#
loop_
_entity_poly.entity_id
_entity_poly.type
_entity_poly.pdbx_seq_one_letter_code
_entity_poly.pdbx_strand_id
1 'polypeptide(L)'
;MSRLPPALVLYFLVPIVGELISGSAPPTEFFHPFGLIVLPALYGSGALLARELALRWGKRWPTILTLGLAYGIMEEGLMVKSLFDPQWPDLELMATYGRWAGVNWVWSLSLTLYHAVVSIAIPILLVELLCPERRDEPWLGRRGVIGLSILLVLDVLLGIFLMTPYKPPSSHTCWRWSPSSSSSGGPAGCRPPGAHQGTNVRGNPSGPA
;
A
#
# COMPACT_ATOMS: atom_id res chain seq x y z
N MET A 1 36.24 10.12 10.53
CA MET A 1 34.89 10.39 10.00
C MET A 1 33.97 9.33 10.58
N SER A 2 33.07 9.70 11.49
CA SER A 2 32.07 8.80 12.06
C SER A 2 31.20 8.25 10.92
N ARG A 3 31.50 7.02 10.46
CA ARG A 3 30.73 6.38 9.39
C ARG A 3 29.32 6.15 9.93
N LEU A 4 28.32 6.81 9.33
CA LEU A 4 26.92 6.56 9.66
C LEU A 4 26.63 5.06 9.48
N PRO A 5 25.92 4.41 10.42
CA PRO A 5 25.59 3.01 10.28
C PRO A 5 24.69 2.80 9.05
N PRO A 6 25.05 1.92 8.09
CA PRO A 6 24.27 1.71 6.87
C PRO A 6 22.81 1.37 7.15
N ALA A 7 22.53 0.67 8.25
CA ALA A 7 21.17 0.36 8.67
C ALA A 7 20.31 1.60 8.94
N LEU A 8 20.88 2.63 9.59
CA LEU A 8 20.16 3.86 9.87
C LEU A 8 19.92 4.67 8.59
N VAL A 9 20.90 4.66 7.69
CA VAL A 9 20.77 5.29 6.37
C VAL A 9 19.62 4.63 5.61
N LEU A 10 19.59 3.29 5.54
CA LEU A 10 18.51 2.57 4.89
C LEU A 10 17.16 2.87 5.54
N TYR A 11 17.08 2.81 6.87
CA TYR A 11 15.84 3.03 7.62
C TYR A 11 15.11 4.32 7.24
N PHE A 12 15.85 5.42 7.07
CA PHE A 12 15.26 6.71 6.68
C PHE A 12 15.22 6.95 5.17
N LEU A 13 16.14 6.36 4.40
CA LEU A 13 16.16 6.49 2.95
C LEU A 13 14.92 5.85 2.31
N VAL A 14 14.48 4.72 2.86
CA VAL A 14 13.38 3.94 2.30
C VAL A 14 12.08 4.75 2.19
N PRO A 15 11.52 5.36 3.26
CA PRO A 15 10.31 6.16 3.14
C PRO A 15 10.53 7.41 2.29
N ILE A 16 11.74 7.98 2.23
CA ILE A 16 12.00 9.12 1.34
C ILE A 16 11.85 8.70 -0.13
N VAL A 17 12.40 7.55 -0.52
CA VAL A 17 12.32 7.06 -1.90
C VAL A 17 10.93 6.55 -2.23
N GLY A 18 10.33 5.74 -1.35
CA GLY A 18 9.05 5.07 -1.58
C GLY A 18 7.85 6.01 -1.53
N GLU A 19 7.92 7.09 -0.74
CA GLU A 19 6.77 7.96 -0.45
C GLU A 19 6.99 9.42 -0.86
N LEU A 20 8.12 10.03 -0.47
CA LEU A 20 8.33 11.46 -0.69
C LEU A 20 8.72 11.78 -2.13
N ILE A 21 9.65 11.00 -2.71
CA ILE A 21 10.13 11.20 -4.09
C ILE A 21 9.11 10.68 -5.11
N SER A 22 8.41 9.62 -4.77
CA SER A 22 7.34 9.05 -5.60
C SER A 22 6.12 9.94 -5.71
N GLY A 23 5.89 10.78 -4.69
CA GLY A 23 4.73 11.65 -4.59
C GLY A 23 3.49 10.96 -4.01
N SER A 24 3.60 9.73 -3.49
CA SER A 24 2.47 9.06 -2.83
C SER A 24 2.14 9.68 -1.47
N ALA A 25 3.14 10.16 -0.72
CA ALA A 25 2.91 10.99 0.46
C ALA A 25 3.32 12.44 0.18
N PRO A 26 2.37 13.39 0.11
CA PRO A 26 2.70 14.79 -0.09
C PRO A 26 3.57 15.30 1.08
N PRO A 27 4.46 16.29 0.87
CA PRO A 27 5.37 16.78 1.91
C PRO A 27 4.67 17.19 3.21
N THR A 28 3.44 17.68 3.12
CA THR A 28 2.61 18.05 4.27
C THR A 28 2.25 16.85 5.16
N GLU A 29 2.06 15.67 4.59
CA GLU A 29 1.79 14.43 5.32
C GLU A 29 3.09 13.77 5.78
N PHE A 30 4.11 13.75 4.93
CA PHE A 30 5.42 13.16 5.24
C PHE A 30 6.08 13.83 6.45
N PHE A 31 6.09 15.16 6.51
CA PHE A 31 6.70 15.92 7.61
C PHE A 31 5.79 16.08 8.84
N HIS A 32 4.57 15.52 8.80
CA HIS A 32 3.72 15.48 9.98
C HIS A 32 4.35 14.56 11.05
N PRO A 33 4.30 14.88 12.36
CA PRO A 33 4.92 14.07 13.41
C PRO A 33 4.51 12.61 13.38
N PHE A 34 3.27 12.33 12.98
CA PHE A 34 2.77 10.98 12.80
C PHE A 34 3.43 10.26 11.61
N GLY A 35 3.53 10.92 10.44
CA GLY A 35 4.16 10.36 9.25
C GLY A 35 5.66 10.10 9.45
N LEU A 36 6.36 11.00 10.16
CA LEU A 36 7.77 10.84 10.52
C LEU A 36 8.05 9.66 11.47
N ILE A 37 7.02 9.10 12.11
CA ILE A 37 7.15 7.93 12.99
C ILE A 37 6.69 6.67 12.23
N VAL A 38 5.50 6.70 11.65
CA VAL A 38 4.86 5.54 11.02
C VAL A 38 5.58 5.15 9.72
N LEU A 39 5.91 6.11 8.84
CA LEU A 39 6.55 5.78 7.56
C LEU A 39 7.91 5.10 7.75
N PRO A 40 8.84 5.63 8.57
CA PRO A 40 10.09 4.90 8.84
C PRO A 40 9.85 3.59 9.60
N ALA A 41 8.87 3.52 10.50
CA ALA A 41 8.54 2.29 11.20
C ALA A 41 8.07 1.19 10.25
N LEU A 42 7.25 1.51 9.25
CA LEU A 42 6.76 0.57 8.24
C LEU A 42 7.84 0.23 7.22
N TYR A 43 8.25 1.24 6.45
CA TYR A 43 9.16 1.09 5.30
C TYR A 43 10.58 0.76 5.72
N GLY A 44 11.10 1.50 6.71
CA GLY A 44 12.47 1.34 7.18
C GLY A 44 12.71 -0.01 7.84
N SER A 45 11.74 -0.49 8.63
CA SER A 45 11.82 -1.83 9.22
C SER A 45 11.64 -2.93 8.17
N GLY A 46 10.69 -2.79 7.24
CA GLY A 46 10.43 -3.73 6.16
C GLY A 46 11.66 -3.97 5.27
N ALA A 47 12.29 -2.90 4.80
CA ALA A 47 13.50 -2.99 3.97
C ALA A 47 14.69 -3.59 4.72
N LEU A 48 14.91 -3.21 5.98
CA LEU A 48 15.99 -3.78 6.80
C LEU A 48 15.79 -5.28 7.05
N LEU A 49 14.56 -5.70 7.38
CA LEU A 49 14.24 -7.10 7.58
C LEU A 49 14.41 -7.89 6.29
N ALA A 50 13.95 -7.37 5.14
CA ALA A 50 14.12 -8.02 3.85
C ALA A 50 15.61 -8.27 3.53
N ARG A 51 16.45 -7.24 3.72
CA ARG A 51 17.90 -7.31 3.49
C ARG A 51 18.58 -8.29 4.46
N GLU A 52 18.26 -8.22 5.74
CA GLU A 52 18.86 -9.09 6.76
C GLU A 52 18.49 -10.55 6.58
N LEU A 53 17.23 -10.85 6.23
CA LEU A 53 16.77 -12.21 5.96
C LEU A 53 17.41 -12.77 4.70
N ALA A 54 17.50 -11.98 3.63
CA ALA A 54 18.22 -12.34 2.41
C ALA A 54 19.67 -12.76 2.72
N LEU A 55 20.40 -11.91 3.46
CA LEU A 55 21.78 -12.22 3.83
C LEU A 55 21.90 -13.49 4.69
N ARG A 56 21.04 -13.65 5.71
CA ARG A 56 21.06 -14.80 6.63
C ARG A 56 20.67 -16.11 5.96
N TRP A 57 19.81 -16.07 4.95
CA TRP A 57 19.42 -17.25 4.17
C TRP A 57 20.43 -17.60 3.08
N GLY A 58 21.50 -16.81 2.91
CA GLY A 58 22.46 -17.00 1.83
C GLY A 58 21.85 -16.76 0.45
N LYS A 59 20.73 -16.05 0.37
CA LYS A 59 19.97 -15.80 -0.86
C LYS A 59 19.90 -14.29 -1.08
N ARG A 60 20.46 -13.80 -2.18
CA ARG A 60 20.60 -12.35 -2.44
C ARG A 60 19.30 -11.74 -3.00
N TRP A 61 19.42 -11.05 -4.14
CA TRP A 61 18.34 -10.36 -4.84
C TRP A 61 17.02 -11.13 -5.03
N PRO A 62 17.00 -12.44 -5.35
CA PRO A 62 15.72 -13.16 -5.47
C PRO A 62 14.90 -13.14 -4.18
N THR A 63 15.56 -13.24 -3.02
CA THR A 63 14.88 -13.15 -1.72
C THR A 63 14.46 -11.73 -1.40
N ILE A 64 15.28 -10.72 -1.72
CA ILE A 64 14.91 -9.31 -1.53
C ILE A 64 13.63 -8.99 -2.31
N LEU A 65 13.57 -9.37 -3.59
CA LEU A 65 12.39 -9.16 -4.42
C LEU A 65 11.18 -9.93 -3.89
N THR A 66 11.35 -11.19 -3.50
CA THR A 66 10.25 -12.01 -2.95
C THR A 66 9.71 -11.42 -1.64
N LEU A 67 10.59 -10.98 -0.74
CA LEU A 67 10.20 -10.33 0.51
C LEU A 67 9.59 -8.95 0.26
N GLY A 68 10.06 -8.23 -0.77
CA GLY A 68 9.44 -6.98 -1.23
C GLY A 68 8.02 -7.18 -1.76
N LEU A 69 7.76 -8.25 -2.52
CA LEU A 69 6.41 -8.60 -2.95
C LEU A 69 5.52 -8.93 -1.73
N ALA A 70 6.03 -9.71 -0.78
CA ALA A 70 5.30 -10.01 0.45
C ALA A 70 5.01 -8.76 1.28
N TYR A 71 5.97 -7.84 1.35
CA TYR A 71 5.83 -6.54 1.99
C TYR A 71 4.72 -5.70 1.33
N GLY A 72 4.73 -5.57 0.00
CA GLY A 72 3.69 -4.82 -0.72
C GLY A 72 2.28 -5.38 -0.51
N ILE A 73 2.13 -6.71 -0.47
CA ILE A 73 0.84 -7.36 -0.16
C ILE A 73 0.41 -7.07 1.28
N MET A 74 1.35 -7.09 2.23
CA MET A 74 1.05 -6.79 3.64
C MET A 74 0.65 -5.33 3.83
N GLU A 75 1.39 -4.39 3.25
CA GLU A 75 1.08 -2.97 3.33
C GLU A 75 -0.28 -2.68 2.67
N GLU A 76 -0.43 -2.97 1.38
CA GLU A 76 -1.62 -2.58 0.64
C GLU A 76 -2.84 -3.46 0.92
N GLY A 77 -2.60 -4.73 1.23
CA GLY A 77 -3.65 -5.71 1.50
C GLY A 77 -4.13 -5.72 2.94
N LEU A 78 -3.23 -5.71 3.92
CA LEU A 78 -3.61 -5.80 5.34
C LEU A 78 -3.74 -4.42 5.98
N MET A 79 -2.71 -3.58 5.87
CA MET A 79 -2.66 -2.30 6.58
C MET A 79 -3.62 -1.29 5.95
N VAL A 80 -3.45 -1.02 4.65
CA VAL A 80 -4.15 0.01 3.88
C VAL A 80 -5.48 -0.51 3.30
N LYS A 81 -5.56 -1.79 2.96
CA LYS A 81 -6.71 -2.45 2.31
C LYS A 81 -7.10 -1.84 0.96
N SER A 82 -6.18 -1.12 0.30
CA SER A 82 -6.40 -0.47 -1.01
C SER A 82 -6.71 -1.48 -2.11
N LEU A 83 -6.22 -2.72 -1.98
CA LEU A 83 -6.49 -3.80 -2.94
C LEU A 83 -7.99 -4.13 -3.05
N PHE A 84 -8.72 -3.90 -1.97
CA PHE A 84 -10.12 -4.26 -1.83
C PHE A 84 -11.04 -3.03 -1.97
N ASP A 85 -10.66 -1.89 -1.40
CA ASP A 85 -11.50 -0.69 -1.36
C ASP A 85 -11.76 -0.10 -2.77
N PRO A 86 -13.01 -0.07 -3.26
CA PRO A 86 -13.36 0.59 -4.53
C PRO A 86 -13.27 2.12 -4.50
N GLN A 87 -13.28 2.72 -3.31
CA GLN A 87 -13.26 4.16 -3.10
C GLN A 87 -11.87 4.68 -2.70
N TRP A 88 -10.81 3.86 -2.87
CA TRP A 88 -9.45 4.28 -2.58
C TRP A 88 -9.09 5.55 -3.38
N PRO A 89 -8.57 6.62 -2.75
CA PRO A 89 -8.37 7.92 -3.39
C PRO A 89 -7.58 7.87 -4.70
N ASP A 90 -6.55 7.01 -4.77
CA ASP A 90 -5.60 6.96 -5.87
C ASP A 90 -6.04 6.06 -7.05
N LEU A 91 -7.20 5.41 -6.93
CA LEU A 91 -7.68 4.50 -7.98
C LEU A 91 -8.16 5.24 -9.22
N GLU A 92 -8.70 6.45 -9.08
CA GLU A 92 -9.31 7.23 -10.17
C GLU A 92 -10.13 6.36 -11.16
N LEU A 93 -9.68 6.22 -12.41
CA LEU A 93 -10.32 5.43 -13.45
C LEU A 93 -10.25 3.91 -13.18
N MET A 94 -9.20 3.44 -12.50
CA MET A 94 -8.99 2.03 -12.13
C MET A 94 -9.97 1.56 -11.05
N ALA A 95 -10.75 2.46 -10.43
CA ALA A 95 -11.78 2.08 -9.47
C ALA A 95 -12.79 1.07 -10.04
N THR A 96 -13.08 1.16 -11.36
CA THR A 96 -14.06 0.32 -12.05
C THR A 96 -13.45 -0.80 -12.89
N TYR A 97 -12.21 -0.66 -13.37
CA TYR A 97 -11.52 -1.65 -14.20
C TYR A 97 -10.62 -2.59 -13.40
N GLY A 98 -10.33 -3.78 -13.94
CA GLY A 98 -9.38 -4.72 -13.33
C GLY A 98 -9.86 -5.44 -12.06
N ARG A 99 -11.16 -5.30 -11.71
CA ARG A 99 -11.73 -5.91 -10.51
C ARG A 99 -12.36 -7.28 -10.77
N TRP A 100 -11.99 -8.24 -9.94
CA TRP A 100 -12.62 -9.57 -9.89
C TRP A 100 -12.55 -10.14 -8.47
N ALA A 101 -13.62 -10.77 -8.00
CA ALA A 101 -13.73 -11.36 -6.66
C ALA A 101 -13.46 -10.40 -5.48
N GLY A 102 -13.63 -9.09 -5.69
CA GLY A 102 -13.55 -8.06 -4.65
C GLY A 102 -12.19 -7.39 -4.59
N VAL A 103 -11.29 -7.82 -5.48
CA VAL A 103 -9.91 -7.38 -5.57
C VAL A 103 -9.72 -6.65 -6.88
N ASN A 104 -9.02 -5.51 -6.84
CA ASN A 104 -8.50 -4.89 -8.05
C ASN A 104 -7.15 -5.52 -8.42
N TRP A 105 -7.14 -6.47 -9.36
CA TRP A 105 -5.96 -7.26 -9.70
C TRP A 105 -4.90 -6.44 -10.43
N VAL A 106 -5.31 -5.49 -11.27
CA VAL A 106 -4.38 -4.61 -11.98
C VAL A 106 -3.66 -3.72 -10.97
N TRP A 107 -4.42 -3.08 -10.07
CA TRP A 107 -3.89 -2.27 -8.97
C TRP A 107 -3.02 -3.08 -8.00
N SER A 108 -3.48 -4.27 -7.62
CA SER A 108 -2.75 -5.16 -6.71
C SER A 108 -1.39 -5.55 -7.27
N LEU A 109 -1.35 -5.96 -8.55
CA LEU A 109 -0.10 -6.32 -9.19
C LEU A 109 0.81 -5.10 -9.33
N SER A 110 0.29 -3.95 -9.77
CA SER A 110 1.10 -2.74 -9.98
C SER A 110 1.68 -2.22 -8.67
N LEU A 111 0.88 -2.12 -7.61
CA LEU A 111 1.37 -1.65 -6.31
C LEU A 111 2.31 -2.65 -5.64
N THR A 112 2.02 -3.95 -5.73
CA THR A 112 2.91 -4.97 -5.15
C THR A 112 4.28 -4.92 -5.83
N LEU A 113 4.33 -4.75 -7.16
CA LEU A 113 5.58 -4.57 -7.89
C LEU A 113 6.26 -3.24 -7.55
N TYR A 114 5.48 -2.17 -7.45
CA TYR A 114 5.97 -0.85 -7.05
C TYR A 114 6.68 -0.94 -5.69
N HIS A 115 6.03 -1.51 -4.67
CA HIS A 115 6.63 -1.68 -3.34
C HIS A 115 7.85 -2.59 -3.36
N ALA A 116 7.79 -3.71 -4.08
CA ALA A 116 8.91 -4.62 -4.16
C ALA A 116 10.16 -3.96 -4.78
N VAL A 117 9.99 -3.15 -5.83
CA VAL A 117 11.09 -2.57 -6.58
C VAL A 117 11.48 -1.19 -6.04
N VAL A 118 10.53 -0.26 -6.03
CA VAL A 118 10.75 1.15 -5.69
C VAL A 118 10.92 1.33 -4.19
N SER A 119 10.04 0.70 -3.40
CA SER A 119 10.09 0.87 -1.94
C SER A 119 11.13 -0.01 -1.28
N ILE A 120 11.44 -1.22 -1.79
CA ILE A 120 12.36 -2.14 -1.11
C ILE A 120 13.68 -2.30 -1.85
N ALA A 121 13.67 -2.79 -3.09
CA ALA A 121 14.89 -3.17 -3.79
C ALA A 121 15.82 -1.98 -4.11
N ILE A 122 15.28 -0.85 -4.59
CA ILE A 122 16.07 0.32 -4.97
C ILE A 122 16.79 0.95 -3.75
N PRO A 123 16.13 1.25 -2.62
CA PRO A 123 16.81 1.80 -1.45
C PRO A 123 17.90 0.87 -0.90
N ILE A 124 17.66 -0.45 -0.89
CA ILE A 124 18.67 -1.43 -0.50
C ILE A 124 19.88 -1.35 -1.44
N LEU A 125 19.64 -1.34 -2.76
CA LEU A 125 20.71 -1.22 -3.76
C LEU A 125 21.54 0.05 -3.54
N LEU A 126 20.88 1.18 -3.34
CA LEU A 126 21.54 2.47 -3.13
C LEU A 126 22.46 2.43 -1.91
N VAL A 127 22.00 1.88 -0.78
CA VAL A 127 22.83 1.81 0.43
C VAL A 127 23.98 0.80 0.28
N GLU A 128 23.76 -0.33 -0.40
CA GLU A 128 24.83 -1.29 -0.68
C GLU A 128 25.90 -0.70 -1.61
N LEU A 129 25.52 0.17 -2.56
CA LEU A 129 26.45 0.90 -3.42
C LEU A 129 27.19 2.02 -2.68
N LEU A 130 26.54 2.68 -1.73
CA LEU A 130 27.15 3.73 -0.90
C LEU A 130 28.12 3.15 0.15
N CYS A 131 27.89 1.93 0.61
CA CYS A 131 28.68 1.26 1.65
C CYS A 131 29.16 -0.13 1.20
N PRO A 132 29.96 -0.22 0.12
CA PRO A 132 30.33 -1.49 -0.49
C PRO A 132 31.12 -2.39 0.45
N GLU A 133 31.92 -1.82 1.37
CA GLU A 133 32.74 -2.61 2.30
C GLU A 133 31.90 -3.35 3.35
N ARG A 134 30.66 -2.90 3.60
CA ARG A 134 29.76 -3.49 4.62
C ARG A 134 28.57 -4.24 4.01
N ARG A 135 28.52 -4.37 2.69
CA ARG A 135 27.35 -4.94 2.00
C ARG A 135 27.11 -6.43 2.30
N ASP A 136 28.17 -7.19 2.58
CA ASP A 136 28.10 -8.64 2.82
C ASP A 136 28.13 -8.97 4.33
N GLU A 137 28.08 -7.95 5.19
CA GLU A 137 28.05 -8.08 6.65
C GLU A 137 26.63 -7.90 7.20
N PRO A 138 26.21 -8.63 8.25
CA PRO A 138 24.96 -8.35 8.94
C PRO A 138 25.02 -6.98 9.61
N TRP A 139 24.05 -6.11 9.31
CA TRP A 139 23.98 -4.78 9.90
C TRP A 139 23.26 -4.79 11.25
N LEU A 140 22.44 -5.81 11.50
CA LEU A 140 21.65 -5.95 12.71
C LEU A 140 22.02 -7.23 13.48
N GLY A 141 22.08 -7.13 14.80
CA GLY A 141 22.14 -8.30 15.67
C GLY A 141 20.78 -9.01 15.75
N ARG A 142 20.73 -10.20 16.39
CA ARG A 142 19.48 -10.95 16.61
C ARG A 142 18.40 -10.11 17.31
N ARG A 143 18.80 -9.28 18.29
CA ARG A 143 17.88 -8.37 19.01
C ARG A 143 17.33 -7.27 18.10
N GLY A 144 18.14 -6.75 17.17
CA GLY A 144 17.72 -5.73 16.21
C GLY A 144 16.67 -6.28 15.23
N VAL A 145 16.89 -7.48 14.69
CA VAL A 145 15.89 -8.15 13.85
C VAL A 145 14.58 -8.37 14.60
N ILE A 146 14.63 -8.91 15.83
CA ILE A 146 13.43 -9.11 16.65
C ILE A 146 12.72 -7.77 16.92
N GLY A 147 13.47 -6.74 17.33
CA GLY A 147 12.91 -5.42 17.60
C GLY A 147 12.21 -4.80 16.39
N LEU A 148 12.82 -4.88 15.21
CA LEU A 148 12.22 -4.40 13.96
C LEU A 148 11.02 -5.24 13.52
N SER A 149 11.05 -6.56 13.71
CA SER A 149 9.88 -7.40 13.44
C SER A 149 8.70 -7.05 14.34
N ILE A 150 8.96 -6.80 15.63
CA ILE A 150 7.91 -6.34 16.56
C ILE A 150 7.40 -4.96 16.14
N LEU A 151 8.31 -4.03 15.82
CA LEU A 151 7.95 -2.69 15.36
C LEU A 151 7.04 -2.75 14.12
N LEU A 152 7.42 -3.53 13.11
CA LEU A 152 6.65 -3.71 11.88
C LEU A 152 5.25 -4.27 12.19
N VAL A 153 5.16 -5.30 13.03
CA VAL A 153 3.87 -5.91 13.40
C VAL A 153 3.00 -4.90 14.15
N LEU A 154 3.56 -4.16 15.10
CA LEU A 154 2.80 -3.14 15.85
C LEU A 154 2.31 -2.02 14.94
N ASP A 155 3.14 -1.59 13.99
CA ASP A 155 2.78 -0.55 13.02
C ASP A 155 1.65 -1.00 12.07
N VAL A 156 1.75 -2.22 11.53
CA VAL A 156 0.68 -2.82 10.71
C VAL A 156 -0.61 -2.96 11.51
N LEU A 157 -0.54 -3.41 12.77
CA LEU A 157 -1.72 -3.49 13.64
C LEU A 157 -2.31 -2.11 13.91
N LEU A 158 -1.47 -1.10 14.17
CA LEU A 158 -1.89 0.29 14.33
C LEU A 158 -2.67 0.77 13.10
N GLY A 159 -2.14 0.54 11.89
CA GLY A 159 -2.80 0.91 10.64
C GLY A 159 -4.13 0.17 10.42
N ILE A 160 -4.19 -1.13 10.75
CA ILE A 160 -5.42 -1.93 10.67
C ILE A 160 -6.53 -1.36 11.56
N PHE A 161 -6.21 -0.98 12.80
CA PHE A 161 -7.21 -0.59 13.80
C PHE A 161 -7.55 0.90 13.79
N LEU A 162 -6.59 1.76 13.44
CA LEU A 162 -6.77 3.21 13.57
C LEU A 162 -6.91 3.95 12.24
N MET A 163 -6.33 3.43 11.14
CA MET A 163 -6.23 4.21 9.90
C MET A 163 -7.25 3.82 8.83
N THR A 164 -7.69 2.55 8.78
CA THR A 164 -8.53 2.07 7.68
C THR A 164 -9.92 1.63 8.14
N PRO A 165 -10.97 2.44 7.90
CA PRO A 165 -12.34 2.09 8.29
C PRO A 165 -12.97 1.04 7.36
N TYR A 166 -12.34 0.72 6.23
CA TYR A 166 -12.88 -0.22 5.25
C TYR A 166 -13.03 -1.62 5.85
N LYS A 167 -14.28 -2.12 5.83
CA LYS A 167 -14.65 -3.48 6.23
C LYS A 167 -15.26 -4.17 5.01
N PRO A 168 -14.68 -5.29 4.52
CA PRO A 168 -15.26 -6.01 3.40
C PRO A 168 -16.67 -6.51 3.77
N PRO A 169 -17.62 -6.50 2.82
CA PRO A 169 -18.97 -7.00 3.07
C PRO A 169 -18.94 -8.50 3.43
N SER A 170 -19.69 -8.89 4.47
CA SER A 170 -19.69 -10.24 5.04
C SER A 170 -20.30 -11.32 4.13
N SER A 171 -20.85 -10.95 2.99
CA SER A 171 -21.48 -11.85 2.04
C SER A 171 -21.03 -11.55 0.61
N HIS A 172 -20.45 -12.56 -0.05
CA HIS A 172 -20.05 -12.54 -1.46
C HIS A 172 -21.24 -12.43 -2.45
N THR A 173 -22.44 -12.04 -2.02
CA THR A 173 -23.66 -12.08 -2.85
C THR A 173 -23.78 -10.96 -3.88
N CYS A 174 -22.86 -9.99 -3.87
CA CYS A 174 -22.84 -8.89 -4.86
C CYS A 174 -22.02 -9.23 -6.12
N TRP A 175 -21.90 -10.50 -6.51
CA TRP A 175 -21.27 -10.92 -7.78
C TRP A 175 -22.27 -11.24 -8.89
N ARG A 176 -23.55 -10.92 -8.72
CA ARG A 176 -24.55 -11.16 -9.77
C ARG A 176 -24.38 -10.16 -10.90
N TRP A 177 -23.50 -10.51 -11.85
CA TRP A 177 -23.48 -9.94 -13.19
C TRP A 177 -24.91 -10.00 -13.74
N SER A 178 -25.55 -8.84 -13.85
CA SER A 178 -26.85 -8.73 -14.51
C SER A 178 -26.55 -8.41 -15.97
N PRO A 179 -26.76 -9.32 -16.92
CA PRO A 179 -26.77 -8.94 -18.32
C PRO A 179 -27.86 -7.89 -18.49
N SER A 180 -27.50 -6.71 -18.99
CA SER A 180 -28.45 -5.66 -19.30
C SER A 180 -29.42 -6.18 -20.37
N SER A 181 -30.59 -6.67 -19.97
CA SER A 181 -31.73 -6.77 -20.87
C SER A 181 -32.39 -5.40 -20.96
N SER A 182 -32.54 -4.89 -22.19
CA SER A 182 -33.33 -3.74 -22.63
C SER A 182 -32.78 -2.32 -22.41
N SER A 183 -32.20 -1.78 -23.49
CA SER A 183 -32.50 -0.45 -24.07
C SER A 183 -32.83 0.72 -23.14
N SER A 184 -31.81 1.35 -22.57
CA SER A 184 -31.64 2.82 -22.47
C SER A 184 -30.39 3.11 -21.63
N GLY A 185 -29.45 3.85 -22.21
CA GLY A 185 -28.08 3.98 -21.73
C GLY A 185 -27.94 4.66 -20.37
N GLY A 186 -27.19 4.01 -19.48
CA GLY A 186 -26.57 4.55 -18.28
C GLY A 186 -25.53 3.55 -17.77
N PRO A 187 -24.35 3.97 -17.25
CA PRO A 187 -23.33 3.04 -16.83
C PRO A 187 -23.80 2.25 -15.59
N ALA A 188 -23.62 0.94 -15.63
CA ALA A 188 -23.94 0.03 -14.54
C ALA A 188 -23.03 0.32 -13.34
N GLY A 189 -23.62 0.79 -12.23
CA GLY A 189 -22.92 1.04 -10.97
C GLY A 189 -23.66 0.40 -9.80
N CYS A 190 -22.89 -0.14 -8.85
CA CYS A 190 -23.39 -0.67 -7.58
C CYS A 190 -24.17 0.40 -6.82
N ARG A 191 -25.44 0.14 -6.47
CA ARG A 191 -26.17 0.96 -5.49
C ARG A 191 -25.98 0.34 -4.09
N PRO A 192 -25.48 1.09 -3.09
CA PRO A 192 -25.45 0.62 -1.72
C PRO A 192 -26.89 0.47 -1.16
N PRO A 193 -27.14 -0.50 -0.27
CA PRO A 193 -28.42 -0.63 0.41
C PRO A 193 -28.55 0.51 1.43
N GLY A 194 -29.44 1.47 1.17
CA GLY A 194 -29.67 2.60 2.06
C GLY A 194 -29.95 3.96 1.39
N ALA A 195 -29.91 4.04 0.06
CA ALA A 195 -30.38 5.24 -0.64
C ALA A 195 -31.91 5.38 -0.49
N HIS A 196 -32.33 6.07 0.58
CA HIS A 196 -33.71 6.48 0.80
C HIS A 196 -34.27 7.19 -0.44
N GLN A 197 -35.46 6.76 -0.84
CA GLN A 197 -36.29 7.40 -1.86
C GLN A 197 -36.73 8.80 -1.41
N GLY A 198 -36.79 9.73 -2.37
CA GLY A 198 -37.42 11.05 -2.24
C GLY A 198 -36.44 12.14 -2.65
N THR A 199 -36.61 12.89 -3.73
CA THR A 199 -37.84 13.56 -4.16
C THR A 199 -37.98 13.58 -5.68
N ASN A 200 -39.16 13.21 -6.13
CA ASN A 200 -39.64 13.24 -7.49
C ASN A 200 -39.98 14.70 -7.85
N VAL A 201 -39.09 15.45 -8.53
CA VAL A 201 -39.49 16.71 -9.18
C VAL A 201 -39.93 16.36 -10.59
N ARG A 202 -41.23 16.07 -10.73
CA ARG A 202 -41.91 16.03 -12.02
C ARG A 202 -41.83 17.42 -12.65
N GLY A 203 -41.44 17.45 -13.92
CA GLY A 203 -41.67 18.61 -14.77
C GLY A 203 -43.15 18.97 -14.82
N ASN A 204 -43.42 20.27 -14.93
CA ASN A 204 -44.72 20.78 -15.33
C ASN A 204 -44.55 21.56 -16.64
N PRO A 205 -45.35 21.31 -17.68
CA PRO A 205 -45.28 22.01 -18.96
C PRO A 205 -46.15 23.28 -18.97
N SER A 206 -45.93 24.13 -19.98
CA SER A 206 -46.83 25.20 -20.51
C SER A 206 -47.10 26.47 -19.68
N GLY A 207 -46.98 27.65 -20.35
CA GLY A 207 -47.44 28.99 -19.89
C GLY A 207 -48.98 29.13 -19.89
N PRO A 208 -49.62 30.33 -20.02
CA PRO A 208 -49.12 31.69 -20.30
C PRO A 208 -49.67 32.80 -19.34
N ALA A 209 -49.15 34.03 -19.45
CA ALA A 209 -49.86 35.33 -19.37
C ALA A 209 -48.86 36.47 -19.57
#